data_AF-A0A961BZH6-F1
#
_entry.id   AF-A0A961BZH6-F1
#
_cell.length_a   1.000
_cell.length_b   1.000
_cell.length_c   1.000
_cell.angle_alpha   90.00
_cell.angle_beta   90.00
_cell.angle_gamma   90.00
#
_symmetry.space_group_name_H-M   'P 1'
#
loop_
_entity.id
_entity.type
_entity.pdbx_description
1 polymer ?
#
loop_
_entity_poly.entity_id
_entity_poly.type
_entity_poly.pdbx_seq_one_letter_code
_entity_poly.pdbx_strand_id
1 'polypeptide(L)'
;GTGNMELRLSRQLADRRIFPAVDVNPSGTRREEILMSADELKLMWKLRRILSALDSQASLELLLAQLKKTKHNAEFLMMVQRNSSIKLDDED
;
A
#
# COMPACT_ATOMS: atom_id res chain seq x y z
N GLY A 1 17.46 9.36 -11.75
CA GLY A 1 17.65 7.91 -11.54
C GLY A 1 17.16 7.15 -12.75
N THR A 2 17.92 6.14 -13.17
CA THR A 2 17.65 5.25 -14.33
C THR A 2 16.70 4.08 -14.00
N GLY A 3 16.42 3.83 -12.71
CA GLY A 3 15.51 2.78 -12.26
C GLY A 3 14.03 3.10 -12.48
N ASN A 4 13.24 2.05 -12.70
CA ASN A 4 11.78 2.10 -12.87
C ASN A 4 11.01 1.49 -11.68
N MET A 5 11.70 0.87 -10.71
CA MET A 5 11.13 0.36 -9.47
C MET A 5 12.08 0.70 -8.32
N GLU A 6 11.54 1.25 -7.23
CA GLU A 6 12.26 1.46 -5.98
C GLU A 6 11.49 0.78 -4.83
N LEU A 7 12.19 -0.10 -4.10
CA LEU A 7 11.70 -0.67 -2.84
C LEU A 7 12.61 -0.17 -1.72
N ARG A 8 12.09 0.74 -0.90
CA ARG A 8 12.86 1.36 0.18
C ARG A 8 12.64 0.61 1.49
N LEU A 9 13.74 0.31 2.16
CA LEU A 9 13.73 -0.31 3.48
C LEU A 9 14.08 0.73 4.54
N SER A 10 13.32 0.73 5.64
CA SER A 10 13.54 1.66 6.75
C SER A 10 14.32 0.99 7.88
N ARG A 11 15.44 1.59 8.24
CA ARG A 11 16.22 1.19 9.43
C ARG A 11 15.40 1.34 10.71
N GLN A 12 14.58 2.38 10.83
CA GLN A 12 13.76 2.62 12.02
C GLN A 12 12.74 1.50 12.26
N LEU A 13 12.14 0.96 11.20
CA LEU A 13 11.22 -0.18 11.28
C LEU A 13 11.97 -1.46 11.69
N ALA A 14 13.16 -1.69 11.11
CA ALA A 14 13.99 -2.85 11.43
C ALA A 14 14.50 -2.82 12.89
N ASP A 15 14.92 -1.66 13.40
CA ASP A 15 15.38 -1.49 14.78
C ASP A 15 14.25 -1.79 15.79
N ARG A 16 12.99 -1.52 15.42
CA ARG A 16 11.78 -1.89 16.18
C ARG A 16 11.30 -3.33 15.94
N ARG A 17 12.04 -4.13 15.17
CA ARG A 17 11.74 -5.52 14.79
C ARG A 17 10.42 -5.70 14.02
N ILE A 18 10.02 -4.69 13.25
CA ILE A 18 8.83 -4.75 12.39
C ILE A 18 9.27 -5.23 11.01
N PHE A 19 8.74 -6.39 10.59
CA PHE A 19 9.10 -7.02 9.32
C PHE A 19 7.85 -7.34 8.47
N PRO A 20 7.94 -7.18 7.14
CA PRO A 20 9.09 -6.68 6.37
C PRO A 20 9.28 -5.17 6.56
N ALA A 21 10.52 -4.69 6.73
CA ALA A 21 10.84 -3.29 7.07
C ALA A 21 10.73 -2.33 5.87
N VAL A 22 9.67 -2.47 5.07
CA VAL A 22 9.41 -1.70 3.84
C VAL A 22 8.75 -0.39 4.20
N ASP A 23 9.32 0.70 3.70
CA ASP A 23 8.67 2.00 3.72
C ASP A 23 7.78 2.14 2.48
N VAL A 24 6.46 1.99 2.67
CA VAL A 24 5.49 1.87 1.57
C VAL A 24 5.30 3.20 0.84
N ASN A 25 5.41 4.33 1.54
CA ASN A 25 5.16 5.65 0.96
C ASN A 25 6.18 6.06 -0.12
N PRO A 26 7.50 5.93 0.09
CA PRO A 26 8.50 6.24 -0.94
C PRO A 26 8.82 5.05 -1.87
N SER A 27 8.18 3.88 -1.68
CA SER A 27 8.34 2.72 -2.56
C SER A 27 7.32 2.75 -3.70
N GLY A 28 7.74 2.38 -4.91
CA GLY A 28 6.84 2.36 -6.04
C GLY A 28 7.48 1.94 -7.35
N THR A 29 6.63 1.71 -8.35
CA THR A 29 7.02 1.35 -9.71
C THR A 29 6.47 2.40 -10.66
N ARG A 30 7.30 2.89 -11.57
CA ARG A 30 6.87 3.77 -12.66
C ARG A 30 6.05 2.98 -13.66
N ARG A 31 5.02 3.62 -14.21
CA ARG A 31 4.07 2.99 -15.14
C ARG A 31 3.39 1.74 -14.56
N GLU A 32 2.98 1.78 -13.29
CA GLU A 32 2.35 0.64 -12.63
C GLU A 32 1.00 0.24 -13.25
N GLU A 33 0.40 1.10 -14.08
CA GLU A 33 -0.79 0.82 -14.89
C GLU A 33 -0.61 -0.27 -15.95
N ILE A 34 0.62 -0.58 -16.37
CA ILE A 34 0.87 -1.70 -17.32
C ILE A 34 1.00 -3.05 -16.60
N LEU A 35 1.09 -3.04 -15.26
CA LEU A 35 1.37 -4.22 -14.43
C LEU A 35 0.12 -4.76 -13.73
N MET A 36 -0.93 -3.95 -13.64
CA MET A 36 -2.14 -4.24 -12.88
C MET A 36 -3.37 -3.90 -13.74
N SER A 37 -4.50 -4.55 -13.44
CA SER A 37 -5.77 -4.14 -14.04
C SER A 37 -6.18 -2.75 -13.56
N ALA A 38 -7.06 -2.06 -14.32
CA ALA A 38 -7.53 -0.73 -13.97
C ALA A 38 -8.22 -0.69 -12.59
N ASP A 39 -8.95 -1.75 -12.24
CA ASP A 39 -9.65 -1.85 -10.95
C ASP A 39 -8.66 -2.05 -9.80
N GLU A 40 -7.66 -2.92 -9.96
CA GLU A 40 -6.59 -3.11 -8.98
C GLU A 40 -5.79 -1.82 -8.79
N LEU A 41 -5.48 -1.10 -9.86
CA LEU A 41 -4.75 0.16 -9.79
C LEU A 41 -5.50 1.20 -8.96
N LYS A 42 -6.81 1.36 -9.20
CA LYS A 42 -7.67 2.26 -8.41
C LYS A 42 -7.65 1.88 -6.93
N LEU A 43 -7.75 0.58 -6.62
CA LEU A 43 -7.70 0.10 -5.23
C LEU A 43 -6.34 0.33 -4.58
N MET A 44 -5.25 0.14 -5.32
CA MET A 44 -3.88 0.40 -4.85
C MET A 44 -3.67 1.89 -4.54
N TRP A 45 -4.20 2.81 -5.35
CA TRP A 45 -4.14 4.24 -5.06
C TRP A 45 -4.93 4.62 -3.82
N LYS A 46 -6.12 4.05 -3.63
CA LYS A 46 -6.91 4.24 -2.39
C LYS A 46 -6.14 3.76 -1.17
N LEU A 47 -5.55 2.57 -1.23
CA LEU A 47 -4.74 2.02 -0.17
C LEU A 47 -3.53 2.93 0.14
N ARG A 48 -2.79 3.38 -0.89
CA ARG A 48 -1.67 4.29 -0.70
C ARG A 48 -2.08 5.60 -0.02
N ARG A 49 -3.24 6.18 -0.38
CA ARG A 49 -3.75 7.40 0.27
C ARG A 49 -4.07 7.19 1.76
N ILE A 50 -4.61 6.03 2.12
CA ILE A 50 -4.85 5.68 3.53
C ILE A 50 -3.52 5.56 4.28
N LEU A 51 -2.55 4.86 3.68
CA LEU A 51 -1.24 4.63 4.29
C LEU A 51 -0.38 5.90 4.37
N SER A 52 -0.56 6.86 3.45
CA SER A 52 0.17 8.13 3.46
C SER A 52 -0.30 9.11 4.53
N ALA A 53 -1.51 8.91 5.06
CA ALA A 53 -2.04 9.72 6.17
C ALA A 53 -1.45 9.32 7.55
N LEU A 54 -0.71 8.21 7.59
CA LEU A 54 -0.11 7.64 8.79
C LEU A 54 1.42 7.72 8.67
N ASP A 55 2.12 7.69 9.81
CA ASP A 55 3.57 7.54 9.83
C ASP A 55 3.99 6.12 9.44
N SER A 56 5.20 5.95 8.88
CA SER A 56 5.63 4.69 8.26
C SER A 56 5.46 3.46 9.15
N GLN A 57 5.58 3.59 10.48
CA GLN A 57 5.32 2.47 11.39
C GLN A 57 3.84 2.12 11.46
N ALA A 58 2.98 3.09 11.80
CA ALA A 58 1.55 2.83 11.92
C ALA A 58 0.96 2.35 10.58
N SER A 59 1.42 2.89 9.45
CA SER A 59 1.02 2.42 8.11
C SER A 59 1.32 0.93 7.92
N LEU A 60 2.55 0.50 8.23
CA LEU A 60 2.96 -0.88 8.03
C LEU A 60 2.26 -1.83 9.01
N GLU A 61 2.10 -1.44 10.28
CA GLU A 61 1.38 -2.23 11.27
C GLU A 61 -0.10 -2.41 10.88
N LEU A 62 -0.77 -1.33 10.43
CA LEU A 62 -2.12 -1.40 9.92
C LEU A 62 -2.21 -2.34 8.71
N LEU A 63 -1.30 -2.19 7.75
CA LEU A 63 -1.26 -3.03 6.55
C LEU A 63 -1.10 -4.52 6.93
N LEU A 64 -0.12 -4.83 7.80
CA LEU A 64 0.12 -6.20 8.27
C LEU A 64 -1.06 -6.76 9.06
N ALA A 65 -1.72 -5.94 9.88
CA ALA A 65 -2.90 -6.35 10.62
C ALA A 65 -4.07 -6.73 9.70
N GLN A 66 -4.26 -6.03 8.58
CA GLN A 66 -5.30 -6.39 7.61
C GLN A 66 -4.89 -7.58 6.75
N LEU A 67 -3.64 -7.63 6.27
CA LEU A 67 -3.13 -8.75 5.48
C LEU A 67 -3.23 -10.08 6.24
N LYS A 68 -2.94 -10.08 7.55
CA LYS A 68 -3.06 -11.28 8.40
C LYS A 68 -4.48 -11.85 8.50
N LYS A 69 -5.51 -11.06 8.20
CA LYS A 69 -6.92 -11.52 8.22
C LYS A 69 -7.31 -12.25 6.94
N THR A 70 -6.49 -12.16 5.90
CA THR A 70 -6.79 -12.69 4.56
C THR A 70 -5.74 -13.70 4.14
N LYS A 71 -6.13 -14.68 3.33
CA LYS A 71 -5.17 -15.69 2.83
C LYS A 71 -4.46 -15.23 1.57
N HIS A 72 -5.09 -14.35 0.79
CA HIS A 72 -4.63 -13.93 -0.54
C HIS A 72 -4.81 -12.43 -0.75
N ASN A 73 -3.94 -11.81 -1.56
CA ASN A 73 -3.99 -10.37 -1.84
C ASN A 73 -5.31 -9.94 -2.51
N ALA A 74 -5.91 -10.79 -3.36
CA ALA A 74 -7.20 -10.50 -3.98
C ALA A 74 -8.31 -10.31 -2.93
N GLU A 75 -8.32 -11.15 -1.88
CA GLU A 75 -9.26 -11.05 -0.78
C GLU A 75 -9.04 -9.77 0.03
N PHE A 76 -7.78 -9.43 0.30
CA PHE A 76 -7.41 -8.17 0.94
C PHE A 76 -7.89 -6.95 0.16
N LEU A 77 -7.65 -6.91 -1.15
CA LEU A 77 -8.08 -5.81 -2.01
C LEU A 77 -9.61 -5.66 -2.05
N MET A 78 -10.35 -6.77 -2.10
CA MET A 78 -11.82 -6.76 -1.98
C MET A 78 -12.30 -6.26 -0.60
N MET A 79 -11.54 -6.50 0.47
CA MET A 79 -11.85 -5.98 1.80
C MET A 79 -11.60 -4.46 1.87
N VAL A 80 -10.49 -3.98 1.29
CA VAL A 80 -10.20 -2.54 1.18
C VAL A 80 -11.30 -1.81 0.38
N GLN A 81 -11.78 -2.42 -0.71
CA GLN A 81 -12.91 -1.89 -1.49
C GLN A 81 -14.18 -1.74 -0.66
N ARG A 82 -14.49 -2.72 0.21
CA ARG A 82 -15.70 -2.70 1.05
C ARG A 82 -15.61 -1.73 2.22
N ASN A 83 -14.44 -1.62 2.85
CA ASN A 83 -14.26 -0.81 4.06
C ASN A 83 -13.97 0.67 3.76
N SER A 84 -13.65 1.01 2.51
CA SER A 84 -13.43 2.40 2.08
C SER A 84 -14.76 3.07 1.74
N SER A 85 -15.54 3.42 2.76
CA SER A 85 -16.64 4.40 2.65
C SER A 85 -16.16 5.84 2.47
N ILE A 86 -14.86 6.03 2.20
CA ILE A 86 -14.29 7.31 1.78
C ILE A 86 -14.77 7.56 0.36
N LYS A 87 -15.80 8.40 0.22
CA LYS A 87 -16.16 9.02 -1.07
C LYS A 87 -14.91 9.76 -1.56
N LEU A 88 -14.35 9.23 -2.62
CA LEU A 88 -13.34 9.91 -3.41
C LEU A 88 -14.14 10.50 -4.54
N ASP A 89 -14.26 11.82 -4.54
CA ASP A 89 -14.85 12.52 -5.68
C ASP A 89 -14.08 12.09 -6.92
N ASP A 90 -14.78 11.41 -7.83
CA ASP A 90 -14.33 11.11 -9.18
C ASP A 90 -14.28 12.45 -9.94
N GLU A 91 -13.30 13.31 -9.65
CA GLU A 91 -12.97 14.47 -10.47
C GLU A 91 -11.57 14.29 -11.08
N ASP A 92 -11.60 14.21 -12.42
CA ASP A 92 -10.56 14.14 -13.46
C ASP A 92 -9.78 12.82 -13.68
#